data_AF-A0AAN1Q2X1-F1
#
_entry.id   AF-A0AAN1Q2X1-F1
#
_cell.length_a   1.000
_cell.length_b   1.000
_cell.length_c   1.000
_cell.angle_alpha   90.00
_cell.angle_beta   90.00
_cell.angle_gamma   90.00
#
_symmetry.space_group_name_H-M   'P 1'
#
loop_
_entity.id
_entity.type
_entity.pdbx_description
1 polymer ?
#
loop_
_entity_poly.entity_id
_entity_poly.type
_entity_poly.pdbx_seq_one_letter_code
_entity_poly.pdbx_strand_id
1 'polypeptide(L)'
;MTFTNQETDYLMNLLTNQLMALLGRVMRWQTHSLSQQQYDRQVHETLRPELTMLTDITAKLQEQATDPTQLGAIQAGLKKLQVATTYQLTADQLGHANERRLNRRYRS
;
A
#
# COMPACT_ATOMS: atom_id res chain seq x y z
N MET A 1 21.81 -11.54 -14.07
CA MET A 1 22.65 -10.53 -13.39
C MET A 1 22.47 -10.72 -11.90
N THR A 2 23.57 -10.77 -11.15
CA THR A 2 23.55 -10.88 -9.68
C THR A 2 23.91 -9.50 -9.14
N PHE A 3 23.09 -8.95 -8.25
CA PHE A 3 23.40 -7.68 -7.59
C PHE A 3 24.48 -7.88 -6.53
N THR A 4 25.30 -6.87 -6.32
CA THR A 4 26.17 -6.81 -5.13
C THR A 4 25.32 -6.65 -3.87
N ASN A 5 25.87 -7.00 -2.71
CA ASN A 5 25.16 -6.82 -1.43
C ASN A 5 24.69 -5.37 -1.24
N GLN A 6 25.53 -4.38 -1.59
CA GLN A 6 25.20 -2.97 -1.44
C GLN A 6 24.06 -2.53 -2.39
N GLU A 7 24.04 -3.04 -3.62
CA GLU A 7 22.93 -2.79 -4.56
C GLU A 7 21.64 -3.44 -4.05
N THR A 8 21.71 -4.67 -3.53
CA THR A 8 20.55 -5.34 -2.94
C THR A 8 20.01 -4.56 -1.75
N ASP A 9 20.85 -4.14 -0.82
CA ASP A 9 20.45 -3.37 0.36
C ASP A 9 19.79 -2.03 -0.04
N TYR A 10 20.35 -1.36 -1.05
CA TYR A 10 19.76 -0.14 -1.61
C TYR A 10 18.38 -0.39 -2.22
N LEU A 11 18.23 -1.44 -3.04
CA LEU A 11 16.96 -1.80 -3.66
C LEU A 11 15.92 -2.22 -2.61
N MET A 12 16.32 -2.96 -1.58
CA MET A 12 15.45 -3.35 -0.47
C MET A 12 14.96 -2.11 0.30
N ASN A 13 15.80 -1.11 0.52
CA ASN A 13 15.39 0.17 1.12
C ASN A 13 14.40 0.95 0.25
N LEU A 14 14.62 0.98 -1.07
CA LEU A 14 13.67 1.60 -2.00
C LEU A 14 12.31 0.89 -1.97
N LEU A 15 12.29 -0.44 -1.95
CA LEU A 15 11.07 -1.23 -1.83
C LEU A 15 10.34 -0.96 -0.52
N THR A 16 11.06 -0.92 0.61
CA THR A 16 10.48 -0.58 1.92
C THR A 16 9.80 0.80 1.89
N ASN A 17 10.46 1.80 1.30
CA ASN A 17 9.89 3.15 1.20
C ASN A 17 8.61 3.19 0.34
N GLN A 18 8.64 2.51 -0.81
CA GLN A 18 7.47 2.43 -1.70
C GLN A 18 6.31 1.69 -1.03
N LEU A 19 6.61 0.60 -0.32
CA LEU A 19 5.64 -0.17 0.46
C LEU A 19 4.97 0.70 1.54
N MET A 20 5.76 1.45 2.32
CA MET A 20 5.24 2.35 3.35
C MET A 20 4.39 3.48 2.75
N ALA A 21 4.81 4.05 1.62
CA ALA A 21 4.02 5.06 0.91
C ALA A 21 2.66 4.50 0.45
N LEU A 22 2.63 3.28 -0.06
CA LEU A 22 1.41 2.63 -0.54
C LEU A 22 0.48 2.23 0.61
N LEU A 23 1.02 1.73 1.72
CA LEU A 23 0.26 1.50 2.96
C LEU A 23 -0.40 2.80 3.46
N GLY A 24 0.34 3.92 3.43
CA GLY A 24 -0.20 5.24 3.76
C GLY A 24 -1.32 5.69 2.83
N ARG A 25 -1.22 5.41 1.52
CA ARG A 25 -2.30 5.68 0.55
C ARG A 25 -3.55 4.86 0.86
N VAL A 26 -3.39 3.55 1.10
CA VAL A 26 -4.51 2.66 1.46
C VAL A 26 -5.24 3.15 2.69
N MET A 27 -4.51 3.52 3.75
CA MET A 27 -5.11 4.06 4.97
C MET A 27 -5.89 5.35 4.70
N ARG A 28 -5.38 6.24 3.84
CA ARG A 28 -6.12 7.44 3.43
C ARG A 28 -7.40 7.08 2.66
N TRP A 29 -7.34 6.14 1.72
CA TRP A 29 -8.53 5.71 0.98
C TRP A 29 -9.57 5.06 1.89
N GLN A 30 -9.16 4.23 2.84
CA GLN A 30 -10.07 3.61 3.82
C GLN A 30 -10.76 4.64 4.72
N THR A 31 -10.12 5.78 4.95
CA THR A 31 -10.64 6.81 5.86
C THR A 31 -11.33 7.99 5.16
N HIS A 32 -11.13 8.17 3.85
CA HIS A 32 -11.59 9.37 3.12
C HIS A 32 -12.40 9.07 1.86
N SER A 33 -12.50 7.81 1.42
CA SER A 33 -13.38 7.47 0.30
C SER A 33 -14.84 7.70 0.70
N LEU A 34 -15.60 8.35 -0.20
CA LEU A 34 -17.00 8.71 0.04
C LEU A 34 -17.96 7.55 -0.28
N SER A 35 -17.46 6.53 -0.98
CA SER A 35 -18.19 5.30 -1.33
C SER A 35 -17.22 4.14 -1.52
N GLN A 36 -17.74 2.91 -1.46
CA GLN A 36 -16.98 1.71 -1.81
C GLN A 36 -16.46 1.78 -3.24
N GLN A 37 -17.27 2.25 -4.19
CA GLN A 37 -16.87 2.38 -5.58
C GLN A 37 -15.65 3.31 -5.77
N GLN A 38 -15.54 4.39 -4.97
CA GLN A 38 -14.37 5.26 -5.01
C GLN A 38 -13.12 4.53 -4.50
N TYR A 39 -13.24 3.77 -3.42
CA TYR A 39 -12.15 2.94 -2.90
C TYR A 39 -11.70 1.90 -3.92
N ASP A 40 -12.65 1.16 -4.49
CA ASP A 40 -12.39 0.11 -5.48
C ASP A 40 -11.69 0.66 -6.72
N ARG A 41 -12.05 1.87 -7.16
CA ARG A 41 -11.36 2.55 -8.25
C ARG A 41 -9.89 2.81 -7.92
N GLN A 42 -9.59 3.35 -6.74
CA GLN A 42 -8.19 3.58 -6.31
C GLN A 42 -7.41 2.27 -6.17
N VAL A 43 -8.06 1.22 -5.66
CA VAL A 43 -7.48 -0.12 -5.60
C VAL A 43 -7.14 -0.63 -6.99
N HIS A 44 -8.06 -0.51 -7.95
CA HIS A 44 -7.89 -0.99 -9.31
C HIS A 44 -6.81 -0.20 -10.08
N GLU A 45 -6.91 1.13 -10.06
CA GLU A 45 -6.05 2.02 -10.85
C GLU A 45 -4.64 2.16 -10.26
N THR A 46 -4.46 1.99 -8.95
CA THR A 46 -3.18 2.26 -8.28
C THR A 46 -2.67 1.08 -7.46
N LEU A 47 -3.47 0.52 -6.54
CA LEU A 47 -2.94 -0.49 -5.60
C LEU A 47 -2.50 -1.77 -6.31
N ARG A 48 -3.35 -2.31 -7.19
CA ARG A 48 -3.07 -3.57 -7.89
C ARG A 48 -1.79 -3.54 -8.73
N PRO A 49 -1.59 -2.58 -9.66
CA PRO A 49 -0.37 -2.56 -10.46
C PRO A 49 0.90 -2.38 -9.62
N GLU A 50 0.86 -1.51 -8.61
CA GLU A 50 1.99 -1.30 -7.69
C GLU A 50 2.28 -2.55 -6.85
N LEU A 51 1.24 -3.22 -6.34
CA LEU A 51 1.39 -4.44 -5.55
C LEU A 51 1.98 -5.58 -6.39
N THR A 52 1.56 -5.73 -7.65
CA THR A 52 2.16 -6.70 -8.58
C THR A 52 3.66 -6.41 -8.75
N MET A 53 4.02 -5.17 -9.08
CA MET A 53 5.42 -4.80 -9.28
C MET A 53 6.27 -5.00 -8.01
N LEU A 54 5.78 -4.56 -6.85
CA LEU A 54 6.48 -4.75 -5.57
C LEU A 54 6.68 -6.22 -5.23
N THR A 55 5.67 -7.06 -5.48
CA THR A 55 5.75 -8.51 -5.24
C THR A 55 6.79 -9.15 -6.16
N ASP A 56 6.76 -8.81 -7.45
CA ASP A 56 7.68 -9.37 -8.45
C ASP A 56 9.13 -8.97 -8.18
N ILE A 57 9.38 -7.72 -7.82
CA ILE A 57 10.75 -7.26 -7.49
C ILE A 57 11.21 -7.89 -6.18
N THR A 58 10.36 -7.97 -5.16
CA THR A 58 10.72 -8.60 -3.87
C THR A 58 11.09 -10.07 -4.07
N ALA A 59 10.34 -10.81 -4.90
CA ALA A 59 10.65 -12.21 -5.23
C ALA A 59 12.02 -12.35 -5.91
N LYS A 60 12.37 -11.44 -6.84
CA LYS A 60 13.69 -11.45 -7.51
C LYS A 60 14.86 -11.15 -6.57
N LEU A 61 14.62 -10.37 -5.52
CA LEU A 61 15.65 -10.00 -4.53
C LEU A 61 15.73 -10.97 -3.36
N GLN A 62 14.76 -11.87 -3.19
CA GLN A 62 14.64 -12.75 -2.03
C GLN A 62 15.90 -13.62 -1.80
N GLU A 63 16.49 -14.18 -2.86
CA GLU A 63 17.67 -15.04 -2.76
C GLU A 63 18.97 -14.27 -2.50
N GLN A 64 18.95 -12.94 -2.68
CA GLN A 64 20.11 -12.05 -2.52
C GLN A 64 19.98 -11.17 -1.27
N ALA A 65 18.84 -11.22 -0.58
CA ALA A 65 18.56 -10.41 0.59
C ALA A 65 19.52 -10.78 1.74
N THR A 66 20.25 -9.77 2.23
CA THR A 66 21.22 -9.91 3.31
C THR A 66 20.57 -9.78 4.69
N ASP A 67 19.49 -8.99 4.79
CA ASP A 67 18.71 -8.77 6.01
C ASP A 67 17.36 -9.54 5.97
N PRO A 68 17.27 -10.69 6.67
CA PRO A 68 16.04 -11.48 6.73
C PRO A 68 14.90 -10.78 7.50
N THR A 69 15.23 -9.85 8.41
CA THR A 69 14.23 -9.10 9.18
C THR A 69 13.56 -8.06 8.30
N GLN A 70 14.34 -7.32 7.49
CA GLN A 70 13.80 -6.40 6.50
C GLN A 70 12.96 -7.14 5.46
N LEU A 71 13.44 -8.27 4.94
CA LEU A 71 12.67 -9.10 4.01
C LEU A 71 11.34 -9.56 4.62
N GLY A 72 11.35 -10.04 5.86
CA GLY A 72 10.13 -10.44 6.58
C GLY A 72 9.14 -9.28 6.77
N ALA A 73 9.64 -8.08 7.07
CA ALA A 73 8.81 -6.88 7.19
C ALA A 73 8.17 -6.49 5.85
N ILE A 74 8.92 -6.56 4.75
CA ILE A 74 8.40 -6.32 3.40
C ILE A 74 7.29 -7.32 3.06
N GLN A 75 7.54 -8.62 3.28
CA GLN A 75 6.53 -9.68 3.04
C GLN A 75 5.26 -9.47 3.86
N ALA A 76 5.39 -9.06 5.14
CA ALA A 76 4.24 -8.74 5.98
C ALA A 76 3.45 -7.52 5.45
N GLY A 77 4.14 -6.49 4.97
CA GLY A 77 3.50 -5.32 4.35
C GLY A 77 2.81 -5.66 3.03
N LEU A 78 3.42 -6.48 2.17
CA LEU A 78 2.80 -6.98 0.93
C LEU A 78 1.51 -7.75 1.24
N LYS A 79 1.50 -8.60 2.27
CA LYS A 79 0.30 -9.30 2.72
C LYS A 79 -0.80 -8.34 3.18
N LYS A 80 -0.46 -7.27 3.90
CA LYS A 80 -1.44 -6.23 4.30
C LYS A 80 -2.03 -5.52 3.08
N LEU A 81 -1.20 -5.17 2.10
CA LEU A 81 -1.66 -4.56 0.85
C LEU A 81 -2.55 -5.52 0.04
N GLN A 82 -2.21 -6.81 0.00
CA GLN A 82 -3.05 -7.83 -0.65
C GLN A 82 -4.44 -7.88 -0.03
N VAL A 83 -4.55 -7.89 1.30
CA VAL A 83 -5.85 -7.83 2.00
C VAL A 83 -6.61 -6.55 1.67
N ALA A 84 -5.90 -5.42 1.54
CA ALA A 84 -6.53 -4.15 1.16
C ALA A 84 -7.17 -4.20 -0.24
N THR A 85 -6.72 -5.06 -1.16
CA THR A 85 -7.32 -5.15 -2.50
C THR A 85 -8.76 -5.65 -2.52
N THR A 86 -9.23 -6.26 -1.44
CA THR A 86 -10.60 -6.79 -1.28
C THR A 86 -11.31 -6.17 -0.08
N TYR A 87 -10.77 -5.10 0.50
CA TYR A 87 -11.30 -4.49 1.70
C TYR A 87 -12.65 -3.80 1.43
N GLN A 88 -13.60 -4.02 2.33
CA GLN A 88 -14.89 -3.35 2.31
C GLN A 88 -14.90 -2.25 3.38
N LEU A 89 -15.23 -1.03 2.97
CA LEU A 89 -15.40 0.09 3.88
C LEU A 89 -16.59 -0.17 4.81
N THR A 90 -16.41 0.16 6.09
CA THR A 90 -17.51 0.06 7.07
C THR A 90 -18.47 1.24 6.91
N ALA A 91 -19.70 1.07 7.44
CA ALA A 91 -20.69 2.14 7.48
C ALA A 91 -20.15 3.38 8.22
N ASP A 92 -19.43 3.18 9.32
CA ASP A 92 -18.83 4.27 10.11
C ASP A 92 -17.75 5.04 9.32
N GLN A 93 -16.91 4.32 8.56
CA GLN A 93 -15.90 4.95 7.72
C GLN A 93 -16.53 5.85 6.65
N LEU A 94 -17.60 5.36 6.00
CA LEU A 94 -18.36 6.11 5.02
C LEU A 94 -19.10 7.31 5.66
N GLY A 95 -19.70 7.11 6.84
CA GLY A 95 -20.37 8.17 7.61
C GLY A 95 -19.40 9.30 7.94
N HIS A 96 -18.27 8.98 8.56
CA HIS A 96 -17.24 9.96 8.93
C HIS A 96 -16.60 10.66 7.73
N ALA A 97 -16.42 9.99 6.60
CA ALA A 97 -15.90 10.62 5.38
C ALA A 97 -16.90 11.65 4.83
N ASN A 98 -18.20 11.32 4.84
CA ASN A 98 -19.25 12.20 4.38
C ASN A 98 -19.48 13.40 5.30
N GLU A 99 -19.46 13.20 6.61
CA GLU A 99 -19.51 14.28 7.61
C GLU A 99 -18.36 15.28 7.41
N ARG A 100 -17.13 14.77 7.25
CA ARG A 100 -15.96 15.61 6.97
C ARG A 100 -16.13 16.43 5.69
N ARG A 101 -16.73 15.87 4.64
CA ARG A 101 -17.02 16.59 3.40
C ARG A 101 -18.06 17.70 3.60
N LEU A 102 -19.14 17.42 4.32
CA LEU A 102 -20.19 18.39 4.63
C LEU A 102 -19.64 19.55 5.47
N ASN A 103 -18.91 19.23 6.55
CA ASN A 103 -18.32 20.23 7.44
C ASN A 103 -17.33 21.16 6.72
N ARG A 104 -16.62 20.68 5.68
CA ARG A 104 -15.78 21.53 4.84
C ARG A 104 -16.59 22.49 3.97
N ARG A 105 -17.71 22.02 3.40
CA ARG A 105 -18.60 22.85 2.57
C ARG A 105 -19.29 23.96 3.36
N TYR A 106 -19.60 23.73 4.63
CA TYR A 106 -20.22 24.76 5.49
C TYR A 106 -19.22 25.76 6.09
N ARG A 107 -17.91 25.49 5.99
CA ARG A 107 -16.84 26.37 6.50
C ARG A 107 -16.17 27.20 5.40
N SER A 108 -16.47 26.92 4.13
CA SER A 108 -16.00 27.67 2.95
C SER A 108 -17.04 28.67 2.50
#